data_AF-A0A0C9S4M2-F1
#
_entry.id   AF-A0A0C9S4M2-F1
#
_cell.length_a   1.000
_cell.length_b   1.000
_cell.length_c   1.000
_cell.angle_alpha   90.00
_cell.angle_beta   90.00
_cell.angle_gamma   90.00
#
_symmetry.space_group_name_H-M   'P 1'
#
loop_
_entity.id
_entity.type
_entity.pdbx_description
1 polymer ?
#
loop_
_entity_poly.entity_id
_entity_poly.type
_entity_poly.pdbx_seq_one_letter_code
_entity_poly.pdbx_strand_id
1 'polypeptide(L)'
;MRAVAFLALGFVLCTVASTGPSLHKKESYDIYNNTFKAVRRNGSLHLLWYSNELNRSLSKCLRSQLLEKTKHVSRRTFEVNEKPEQLGNSSLANTTISIFVKPAGQFATLVVKDDKGELQHPWTDEHQVLNATMRCFVLQAAVIQATPKWKSHCVVFG
;
A
#
# COMPACT_ATOMS: atom_id res chain seq x y z
N MET A 1 -15.72 40.82 -65.76
CA MET A 1 -14.50 40.78 -64.93
C MET A 1 -14.84 40.00 -63.66
N ARG A 2 -14.20 38.85 -63.42
CA ARG A 2 -14.43 38.01 -62.23
C ARG A 2 -13.31 38.29 -61.24
N ALA A 3 -13.63 38.83 -60.07
CA ALA A 3 -12.68 38.97 -58.97
C ALA A 3 -12.77 37.72 -58.08
N VAL A 4 -11.66 37.00 -57.96
CA VAL A 4 -11.51 35.85 -57.05
C VAL A 4 -10.83 36.38 -55.79
N ALA A 5 -11.54 36.40 -54.67
CA ALA A 5 -10.99 36.75 -53.37
C ALA A 5 -10.40 35.50 -52.71
N PHE A 6 -9.08 35.48 -52.53
CA PHE A 6 -8.38 34.45 -51.76
C PHE A 6 -8.49 34.77 -50.27
N LEU A 7 -9.24 33.95 -49.52
CA LEU A 7 -9.25 33.97 -48.05
C LEU A 7 -8.06 33.15 -47.54
N ALA A 8 -6.99 33.85 -47.13
CA ALA A 8 -5.88 33.24 -46.40
C ALA A 8 -6.28 33.03 -44.93
N LEU A 9 -6.64 31.80 -44.58
CA LEU A 9 -6.80 31.37 -43.18
C LEU A 9 -5.41 31.22 -42.54
N GLY A 10 -5.01 32.22 -41.76
CA GLY A 10 -3.85 32.13 -40.87
C GLY A 10 -4.18 31.25 -39.66
N PHE A 11 -3.63 30.04 -39.61
CA PHE A 11 -3.60 29.20 -38.41
C PHE A 11 -2.52 29.73 -37.47
N VAL A 12 -2.92 30.47 -36.43
CA VAL A 12 -2.05 30.76 -35.29
C VAL A 12 -2.01 29.51 -34.42
N LEU A 13 -0.94 28.72 -34.55
CA LEU A 13 -0.64 27.61 -33.65
C LEU A 13 -0.14 28.18 -32.32
N CYS A 14 -1.04 28.33 -31.34
CA CYS A 14 -0.64 28.53 -29.95
C CYS A 14 0.02 27.24 -29.44
N THR A 15 1.35 27.19 -29.42
CA THR A 15 2.09 26.22 -28.62
C THR A 15 2.00 26.62 -27.15
N VAL A 16 0.93 26.19 -26.48
CA VAL A 16 0.88 26.22 -25.02
C VAL A 16 1.91 25.20 -24.53
N ALA A 17 3.09 25.68 -24.16
CA ALA A 17 4.10 24.91 -23.47
C ALA A 17 3.58 24.59 -22.06
N SER A 18 2.84 23.49 -21.95
CA SER A 18 2.36 22.94 -20.69
C SER A 18 3.53 22.44 -19.86
N THR A 19 4.20 23.32 -19.12
CA THR A 19 5.10 22.89 -18.05
C THR A 19 4.23 22.64 -16.82
N GLY A 20 3.49 21.53 -16.85
CA GLY A 20 2.67 21.11 -15.72
C GLY A 20 3.57 20.82 -14.52
N PRO A 21 3.25 21.34 -13.32
CA PRO A 21 4.01 20.99 -12.12
C PRO A 21 3.96 19.47 -11.90
N SER A 22 5.09 18.89 -11.52
CA SER A 22 5.28 17.47 -11.17
C SER A 22 4.42 17.09 -9.96
N LEU A 23 3.11 16.96 -10.15
CA LEU A 23 2.13 16.67 -9.10
C LEU A 23 2.42 15.32 -8.42
N HIS A 24 2.86 14.34 -9.22
CA HIS A 24 3.12 12.96 -8.78
C HIS A 24 4.27 12.82 -7.77
N LYS A 25 5.26 13.71 -7.77
CA LYS A 25 6.40 13.59 -6.85
C LYS A 25 6.01 13.95 -5.41
N LYS A 26 5.10 14.90 -5.24
CA LYS A 26 4.60 15.32 -3.92
C LYS A 26 3.73 14.23 -3.29
N GLU A 27 2.82 13.65 -4.09
CA GLU A 27 1.91 12.59 -3.64
C GLU A 27 2.66 11.34 -3.14
N SER A 28 3.70 10.89 -3.86
CA SER A 28 4.55 9.76 -3.45
C SER A 28 5.20 9.98 -2.07
N TYR A 29 5.73 11.18 -1.83
CA TYR A 29 6.39 11.51 -0.56
C TYR A 29 5.38 11.60 0.60
N ASP A 30 4.18 12.09 0.33
CA ASP A 30 3.09 12.14 1.31
C ASP A 30 2.62 10.73 1.69
N ILE A 31 2.45 9.83 0.72
CA ILE A 31 2.13 8.41 0.97
C ILE A 31 3.22 7.77 1.82
N TYR A 32 4.49 7.95 1.48
CA TYR A 32 5.62 7.43 2.27
C TYR A 32 5.56 7.92 3.72
N ASN A 33 5.46 9.23 3.93
CA ASN A 33 5.45 9.83 5.27
C ASN A 33 4.24 9.38 6.10
N ASN A 34 3.08 9.33 5.48
CA ASN A 34 1.85 8.89 6.14
C ASN A 34 1.92 7.41 6.52
N THR A 35 2.40 6.56 5.62
CA THR A 35 2.63 5.13 5.91
C THR A 35 3.61 4.96 7.05
N PHE A 36 4.75 5.66 7.00
CA PHE A 36 5.76 5.62 8.06
C PHE A 36 5.18 6.05 9.42
N LYS A 37 4.36 7.11 9.44
CA LYS A 37 3.66 7.55 10.65
C LYS A 37 2.62 6.54 11.14
N ALA A 38 1.79 5.98 10.26
CA ALA A 38 0.77 5.01 10.61
C ALA A 38 1.40 3.74 11.20
N VAL A 39 2.44 3.20 10.55
CA VAL A 39 3.18 2.02 11.01
C VAL A 39 3.86 2.25 12.36
N ARG A 40 4.23 3.48 12.69
CA ARG A 40 4.93 3.83 13.94
C ARG A 40 4.03 4.43 15.02
N ARG A 41 2.73 4.51 14.77
CA ARG A 41 1.79 5.10 15.74
C ARG A 41 1.78 4.27 17.02
N ASN A 42 1.65 4.95 18.16
CA ASN A 42 1.37 4.30 19.44
C ASN A 42 -0.03 3.67 19.35
N GLY A 43 -0.17 2.42 19.78
CA GLY A 43 -1.41 1.64 19.67
C GLY A 43 -1.31 0.49 18.67
N SER A 44 -2.35 -0.34 18.58
CA SER A 44 -2.40 -1.48 17.67
C SER A 44 -2.79 -1.08 16.26
N LEU A 45 -2.29 -1.80 15.25
CA LEU A 45 -2.81 -1.80 13.89
C LEU A 45 -3.70 -3.01 13.73
N HIS A 46 -4.83 -2.83 13.06
CA HIS A 46 -5.80 -3.87 12.78
C HIS A 46 -6.02 -3.98 11.28
N LEU A 47 -6.28 -5.19 10.79
CA LEU A 47 -6.88 -5.34 9.47
C LEU A 47 -8.32 -4.80 9.54
N LEU A 48 -8.56 -3.69 8.86
CA LEU A 48 -9.86 -3.01 8.84
C LEU A 48 -10.72 -3.50 7.68
N TRP A 49 -10.08 -3.81 6.55
CA TRP A 49 -10.77 -4.20 5.33
C TRP A 49 -9.84 -4.98 4.40
N TYR A 50 -10.42 -5.85 3.57
CA TYR A 50 -9.71 -6.55 2.50
C TYR A 50 -10.68 -6.85 1.35
N SER A 51 -10.15 -6.96 0.13
CA SER A 51 -10.94 -7.35 -1.05
C SER A 51 -11.57 -8.74 -0.86
N ASN A 52 -12.83 -8.91 -1.26
CA ASN A 52 -13.60 -10.14 -1.01
C ASN A 52 -12.92 -11.42 -1.51
N GLU A 53 -12.15 -11.32 -2.58
CA GLU A 53 -11.37 -12.43 -3.16
C GLU A 53 -10.32 -12.99 -2.19
N LEU A 54 -9.86 -12.19 -1.22
CA LEU A 54 -8.91 -12.60 -0.19
C LEU A 54 -9.57 -13.31 1.00
N ASN A 55 -10.90 -13.44 1.05
CA ASN A 55 -11.62 -13.98 2.21
C ASN A 55 -11.28 -15.44 2.55
N ARG A 56 -10.72 -16.21 1.60
CA ARG A 56 -10.25 -17.58 1.85
C ARG A 56 -8.79 -17.68 2.25
N SER A 57 -8.02 -16.60 2.06
CA SER A 57 -6.55 -16.59 2.22
C SER A 57 -6.08 -15.66 3.32
N LEU A 58 -6.95 -14.76 3.80
CA LEU A 58 -6.66 -13.82 4.86
C LEU A 58 -7.54 -14.05 6.08
N SER A 59 -6.89 -14.13 7.22
CA SER A 59 -7.53 -14.12 8.51
C SER A 59 -8.21 -12.79 8.80
N LYS A 60 -9.43 -12.84 9.35
CA LYS A 60 -10.25 -11.64 9.61
C LYS A 60 -9.74 -10.76 10.74
N CYS A 61 -8.92 -11.33 11.62
CA CYS A 61 -8.59 -10.73 12.91
C CYS A 61 -7.09 -10.55 13.09
N LEU A 62 -6.43 -10.02 12.06
CA LEU A 62 -5.02 -9.65 12.14
C LEU A 62 -4.85 -8.39 12.99
N ARG A 63 -3.93 -8.46 13.95
CA ARG A 63 -3.57 -7.36 14.84
C ARG A 63 -2.06 -7.26 14.98
N SER A 64 -1.57 -6.05 15.16
CA SER A 64 -0.15 -5.77 15.38
C SER A 64 0.06 -4.68 16.43
N GLN A 65 0.74 -5.01 17.53
CA GLN A 65 1.03 -4.08 18.62
C GLN A 65 2.43 -3.50 18.47
N LEU A 66 2.60 -2.20 18.72
CA LEU A 66 3.91 -1.57 18.68
C LEU A 66 4.76 -2.06 19.86
N LEU A 67 5.96 -2.56 19.58
CA LEU A 67 6.94 -2.93 20.59
C LEU A 67 8.03 -1.85 20.70
N GLU A 68 8.60 -1.47 19.55
CA GLU A 68 9.72 -0.55 19.50
C GLU A 68 9.72 0.25 18.19
N LYS A 69 10.30 1.44 18.22
CA LYS A 69 10.53 2.28 17.05
C LYS A 69 11.99 2.73 17.00
N THR A 70 12.69 2.38 15.92
CA THR A 70 14.06 2.86 15.65
C THR A 70 14.02 4.00 14.62
N LYS A 71 15.15 4.54 14.16
CA LYS A 71 15.14 5.60 13.13
C LYS A 71 14.45 5.17 11.82
N HIS A 72 14.52 3.89 11.47
CA HIS A 72 14.09 3.39 10.15
C HIS A 72 13.08 2.24 10.20
N VAL A 73 12.88 1.63 11.37
CA VAL A 73 12.08 0.40 11.52
C VAL A 73 11.03 0.59 12.61
N SER A 74 9.88 -0.04 12.41
CA SER A 74 8.90 -0.25 13.48
C SER A 74 8.84 -1.73 13.81
N ARG A 75 9.23 -2.09 15.04
CA ARG A 75 9.13 -3.46 15.54
C ARG A 75 7.78 -3.64 16.20
N ARG A 76 7.02 -4.64 15.78
CA ARG A 76 5.63 -4.85 16.21
C ARG A 76 5.34 -6.34 16.38
N THR A 77 4.27 -6.69 17.09
CA THR A 77 3.73 -8.06 17.06
C THR A 77 2.97 -8.28 15.76
N PHE A 78 2.79 -9.54 15.37
CA PHE A 78 1.84 -9.98 14.36
C PHE A 78 1.03 -11.12 14.96
N GLU A 79 -0.24 -10.85 15.21
CA GLU A 79 -1.18 -11.73 15.90
C GLU A 79 -2.35 -12.06 14.98
N VAL A 80 -2.63 -13.35 14.81
CA VAL A 80 -3.79 -13.84 14.07
C VAL A 80 -4.86 -14.31 15.06
N ASN A 81 -5.81 -13.44 15.41
CA ASN A 81 -6.84 -13.77 16.41
C ASN A 81 -8.10 -14.36 15.77
N GLU A 82 -8.00 -15.49 15.09
CA GLU A 82 -9.19 -16.17 14.55
C GLU A 82 -10.01 -16.87 15.66
N LYS A 83 -11.34 -16.95 15.45
CA LYS A 83 -12.20 -17.69 16.38
C LYS A 83 -11.83 -19.18 16.35
N PRO A 84 -11.76 -19.86 17.51
CA PRO A 84 -11.34 -21.27 17.60
C PRO A 84 -12.08 -22.23 16.67
N GLU A 85 -13.37 -21.95 16.39
CA GLU A 85 -14.24 -22.75 15.52
C GLU A 85 -13.79 -22.80 14.05
N GLN A 86 -13.04 -21.80 13.58
CA GLN A 86 -12.50 -21.74 12.21
C GLN A 86 -11.06 -22.26 12.14
N LEU A 87 -10.41 -22.43 13.28
CA LEU A 87 -8.97 -22.60 13.35
C LEU A 87 -8.52 -24.03 13.10
N GLY A 88 -9.38 -25.03 13.30
CA GLY A 88 -9.09 -26.44 13.00
C GLY A 88 -7.64 -26.83 13.34
N ASN A 89 -7.30 -26.97 14.62
CA ASN A 89 -5.94 -27.25 15.12
C ASN A 89 -4.81 -26.27 14.68
N SER A 90 -5.06 -25.24 13.87
CA SER A 90 -4.03 -24.22 13.58
C SER A 90 -3.73 -23.45 14.86
N SER A 91 -2.45 -23.28 15.16
CA SER A 91 -2.01 -22.49 16.31
C SER A 91 -2.24 -21.01 16.02
N LEU A 92 -2.59 -20.26 17.06
CA LEU A 92 -2.64 -18.81 17.03
C LEU A 92 -1.25 -18.29 16.65
N ALA A 93 -1.06 -17.82 15.43
CA ALA A 93 0.24 -17.29 15.00
C ALA A 93 0.51 -15.98 15.75
N ASN A 94 1.52 -16.00 16.61
CA ASN A 94 2.00 -14.84 17.37
C ASN A 94 3.52 -14.76 17.23
N THR A 95 3.97 -13.84 16.38
CA THR A 95 5.39 -13.58 16.16
C THR A 95 5.71 -12.10 16.25
N THR A 96 6.99 -11.78 16.35
CA THR A 96 7.49 -10.41 16.28
C THR A 96 7.95 -10.13 14.86
N ILE A 97 7.51 -8.99 14.33
CA ILE A 97 7.84 -8.51 13.01
C ILE A 97 8.53 -7.15 13.05
N SER A 98 9.37 -6.93 12.05
CA SER A 98 10.00 -5.65 11.75
C SER A 98 9.43 -5.12 10.44
N ILE A 99 8.78 -3.95 10.51
CA ILE A 99 8.19 -3.29 9.34
C ILE A 99 9.12 -2.19 8.85
N PHE A 100 9.48 -2.27 7.57
CA PHE A 100 10.31 -1.32 6.85
C PHE A 100 9.47 -0.60 5.81
N VAL A 101 9.49 0.74 5.82
CA VAL A 101 8.85 1.54 4.77
C VAL A 101 9.95 2.19 3.94
N LYS A 102 9.91 1.99 2.63
CA LYS A 102 10.91 2.52 1.68
C LYS A 102 10.24 3.43 0.65
N PRO A 103 10.88 4.52 0.23
CA PRO A 103 10.46 5.24 -0.95
C PRO A 103 10.79 4.42 -2.21
N ALA A 104 9.86 4.34 -3.17
CA ALA A 104 10.01 3.58 -4.41
C ALA A 104 9.43 4.37 -5.60
N GLY A 105 10.21 5.33 -6.10
CA GLY A 105 9.80 6.18 -7.24
C GLY A 105 8.51 6.96 -6.94
N GLN A 106 7.42 6.61 -7.62
CA GLN A 106 6.11 7.25 -7.46
C GLN A 106 5.26 6.64 -6.32
N PHE A 107 5.78 5.64 -5.61
CA PHE A 107 5.05 4.93 -4.56
C PHE A 107 5.92 4.77 -3.29
N ALA A 108 5.29 4.29 -2.23
CA ALA A 108 6.01 3.73 -1.08
C ALA A 108 5.88 2.21 -1.09
N THR A 109 6.90 1.50 -0.61
CA THR A 109 6.84 0.07 -0.39
C THR A 109 7.00 -0.27 1.08
N LEU A 110 6.36 -1.36 1.49
CA LEU A 110 6.37 -1.89 2.84
C LEU A 110 6.89 -3.31 2.81
N VAL A 111 7.92 -3.59 3.59
CA VAL A 111 8.49 -4.94 3.75
C VAL A 111 8.32 -5.36 5.19
N VAL A 112 7.78 -6.56 5.40
CA VAL A 112 7.68 -7.19 6.72
C VAL A 112 8.79 -8.22 6.83
N LYS A 113 9.58 -8.16 7.89
CA LYS A 113 10.50 -9.23 8.26
C LYS A 113 10.00 -9.89 9.52
N ASP A 114 9.90 -11.20 9.50
CA ASP A 114 9.66 -11.97 10.71
C ASP A 114 10.98 -12.25 11.40
N ASP A 115 11.08 -11.89 12.68
CA ASP A 115 12.27 -12.13 13.48
C ASP A 115 12.54 -13.65 13.66
N LYS A 116 11.50 -14.48 13.57
CA LYS A 116 11.59 -15.96 13.71
C LYS A 116 11.50 -16.73 12.39
N GLY A 117 11.08 -16.08 11.31
CA GLY A 117 10.87 -16.73 10.00
C GLY A 117 9.68 -17.70 9.94
N GLU A 118 8.67 -17.51 10.79
CA GLU A 118 7.43 -18.30 10.85
C GLU A 118 6.35 -17.77 9.89
N LEU A 119 6.44 -16.51 9.45
CA LEU A 119 5.52 -15.91 8.49
C LEU A 119 5.70 -16.47 7.09
N GLN A 120 4.57 -16.75 6.46
CA GLN A 120 4.52 -17.17 5.06
C GLN A 120 4.94 -16.04 4.12
N HIS A 121 5.48 -16.43 2.95
CA HIS A 121 6.05 -15.52 1.96
C HIS A 121 5.13 -14.33 1.58
N PRO A 122 3.81 -14.51 1.40
CA PRO A 122 2.94 -13.40 1.04
C PRO A 122 2.93 -12.25 2.05
N TRP A 123 3.30 -12.48 3.31
CA TRP A 123 3.42 -11.41 4.30
C TRP A 123 4.79 -10.73 4.25
N THR A 124 5.85 -11.50 3.98
CA THR A 124 7.24 -11.03 3.99
C THR A 124 7.69 -10.40 2.68
N ASP A 125 6.92 -10.58 1.61
CA ASP A 125 7.16 -9.96 0.31
C ASP A 125 7.12 -8.43 0.39
N GLU A 126 7.64 -7.76 -0.64
CA GLU A 126 7.55 -6.31 -0.75
C GLU A 126 6.16 -5.90 -1.24
N HIS A 127 5.46 -5.11 -0.42
CA HIS A 127 4.10 -4.65 -0.69
C HIS A 127 4.09 -3.21 -1.18
N GLN A 128 3.39 -2.93 -2.26
CA GLN A 128 3.15 -1.57 -2.70
C GLN A 128 2.09 -0.90 -1.81
N VAL A 129 2.37 0.31 -1.35
CA VAL A 129 1.39 1.14 -0.65
C VAL A 129 0.69 2.02 -1.66
N LEU A 130 -0.62 1.82 -1.78
CA LEU A 130 -1.45 2.53 -2.76
C LEU A 130 -1.92 3.89 -2.23
N ASN A 131 -2.14 4.00 -0.92
CA ASN A 131 -2.54 5.25 -0.26
C ASN A 131 -2.29 5.17 1.25
N ALA A 132 -2.13 6.31 1.92
CA ALA A 132 -1.99 6.37 3.38
C ALA A 132 -2.43 7.70 3.99
N THR A 133 -2.98 7.60 5.20
CA THR A 133 -3.11 8.71 6.16
C THR A 133 -2.15 8.47 7.33
N MET A 134 -2.08 9.40 8.28
CA MET A 134 -1.26 9.20 9.49
C MET A 134 -1.75 8.04 10.39
N ARG A 135 -2.93 7.47 10.13
CA ARG A 135 -3.55 6.42 10.96
C ARG A 135 -3.75 5.10 10.23
N CYS A 136 -3.96 5.14 8.92
CA CYS A 136 -4.30 3.96 8.12
C CYS A 136 -3.52 3.96 6.80
N PHE A 137 -3.32 2.78 6.21
CA PHE A 137 -2.69 2.62 4.91
C PHE A 137 -3.31 1.46 4.13
N VAL A 138 -3.21 1.56 2.81
CA VAL A 138 -3.74 0.57 1.86
C VAL A 138 -2.56 -0.12 1.18
N LEU A 139 -2.45 -1.44 1.35
CA LEU A 139 -1.48 -2.25 0.62
C LEU A 139 -2.15 -2.93 -0.57
N GLN A 140 -1.41 -3.03 -1.67
CA GLN A 140 -1.69 -3.99 -2.71
C GLN A 140 -1.34 -5.38 -2.18
N ALA A 141 -2.30 -6.29 -2.16
CA ALA A 141 -2.09 -7.65 -1.67
C ALA A 141 -1.28 -8.46 -2.69
N ALA A 142 -0.08 -8.88 -2.30
CA ALA A 142 0.74 -9.84 -3.05
C ALA A 142 0.21 -11.29 -3.00
N VAL A 143 -0.80 -11.54 -2.15
CA VAL A 143 -1.29 -12.88 -1.77
C VAL A 143 -1.93 -13.66 -2.92
N ILE A 144 -2.36 -12.98 -3.98
CA ILE A 144 -2.92 -13.65 -5.16
C ILE A 144 -2.08 -13.24 -6.37
N GLN A 145 -1.37 -14.19 -6.96
CA GLN A 145 -0.93 -14.11 -8.36
C GLN A 145 -2.18 -14.12 -9.25
N ALA A 146 -2.99 -13.07 -9.18
CA ALA A 146 -4.23 -12.95 -9.92
C ALA A 146 -3.88 -12.51 -11.34
N THR A 147 -3.89 -13.46 -12.26
CA THR A 147 -4.27 -13.17 -13.64
C THR A 147 -5.74 -12.75 -13.66
N PRO A 148 -6.13 -11.58 -14.22
CA PRO A 148 -5.32 -10.59 -14.94
C PRO A 148 -4.76 -9.48 -14.02
N LYS A 149 -3.56 -8.97 -14.35
CA LYS A 149 -2.82 -7.86 -13.68
C LYS A 149 -3.58 -6.54 -13.47
N TRP A 150 -4.84 -6.45 -13.89
CA TRP A 150 -5.59 -5.21 -14.05
C TRP A 150 -6.42 -4.93 -12.79
N LYS A 151 -6.66 -5.97 -11.97
CA LYS A 151 -7.38 -5.88 -10.71
C LYS A 151 -6.38 -6.06 -9.56
N SER A 152 -6.18 -4.99 -8.80
CA SER A 152 -5.42 -5.06 -7.55
C SER A 152 -6.36 -5.49 -6.43
N HIS A 153 -5.99 -6.54 -5.71
CA HIS A 153 -6.60 -6.83 -4.42
C HIS A 153 -5.91 -5.97 -3.37
N CYS A 154 -6.67 -5.48 -2.40
CA CYS A 154 -6.17 -4.53 -1.42
C CYS A 154 -6.46 -5.01 0.00
N VAL A 155 -5.59 -4.63 0.92
CA VAL A 155 -5.80 -4.75 2.37
C VAL A 155 -5.60 -3.40 3.02
N VAL A 156 -6.43 -3.09 4.01
CA VAL A 156 -6.39 -1.82 4.73
C VAL A 156 -6.05 -2.10 6.18
N PHE A 157 -4.99 -1.46 6.65
CA PHE A 157 -4.61 -1.48 8.06
C PHE A 157 -4.80 -0.11 8.68
N GLY A 158 -5.16 -0.08 9.96
CA GLY A 158 -5.26 1.16 10.72
C GLY A 158 -5.81 0.99 12.11
#